data_AF-A0A951K220-F1
#
_entry.id   AF-A0A951K220-F1
#
_cell.length_a   1.000
_cell.length_b   1.000
_cell.length_c   1.000
_cell.angle_alpha   90.00
_cell.angle_beta   90.00
_cell.angle_gamma   90.00
#
_symmetry.space_group_name_H-M   'P 1'
#
loop_
_entity.id
_entity.type
_entity.pdbx_description
1 polymer ?
#
loop_
_entity_poly.entity_id
_entity_poly.type
_entity_poly.pdbx_seq_one_letter_code
_entity_poly.pdbx_strand_id
1 'polypeptide(L)'
;QADVLARATTWRDRLGADTPRVAIATDIEQAATLELLAGVMLAGGSVVAERPAPTTARWQRWAAERVTTVVGDPDVARGAPDAVTVLDLDGSTSPRQV
;
A
#
# COMPACT_ATOMS: atom_id res chain seq x y z
N GLN A 1 6.71 16.78 15.38
CA GLN A 1 7.65 15.64 15.19
C GLN A 1 7.21 14.38 15.91
N ALA A 2 6.64 14.43 17.13
CA ALA A 2 6.15 13.24 17.85
C ALA A 2 5.02 12.45 17.13
N ASP A 3 4.33 13.07 16.17
CA ASP A 3 3.17 12.49 15.48
C ASP A 3 3.55 11.54 14.30
N VAL A 4 4.64 11.83 13.59
CA VAL A 4 5.03 11.06 12.39
C VAL A 4 5.45 9.64 12.74
N LEU A 5 6.22 9.45 13.82
CA LEU A 5 6.67 8.12 14.24
C LEU A 5 5.51 7.26 14.77
N ALA A 6 4.57 7.87 15.48
CA ALA A 6 3.37 7.18 15.94
C ALA A 6 2.53 6.71 14.73
N ARG A 7 2.30 7.59 13.75
CA ARG A 7 1.59 7.25 12.51
C ARG A 7 2.33 6.22 11.65
N ALA A 8 3.66 6.29 11.58
CA ALA A 8 4.49 5.28 10.92
C ALA A 8 4.39 3.90 11.61
N THR A 9 4.30 3.89 12.94
CA THR A 9 4.10 2.64 13.71
C THR A 9 2.73 2.03 13.41
N THR A 10 1.68 2.86 13.34
CA THR A 10 0.36 2.42 12.88
C THR A 10 0.42 1.80 11.48
N TRP A 11 1.18 2.40 10.55
CA TRP A 11 1.39 1.81 9.23
C TRP A 11 2.11 0.47 9.28
N ARG A 12 3.20 0.35 10.06
CA ARG A 12 3.90 -0.92 10.25
C ARG A 12 2.95 -2.02 10.72
N ASP A 13 2.14 -1.72 11.74
CA ASP A 13 1.22 -2.70 12.33
C ASP A 13 0.12 -3.12 11.35
N ARG A 14 -0.36 -2.17 10.51
CA ARG A 14 -1.35 -2.45 9.46
C ARG A 14 -0.79 -3.28 8.31
N LEU A 15 0.49 -3.09 7.95
CA LEU A 15 1.12 -3.85 6.88
C LEU A 15 1.24 -5.33 7.23
N GLY A 16 1.39 -5.66 8.52
CA GLY A 16 1.21 -7.00 9.11
C GLY A 16 2.20 -8.09 8.68
N ALA A 17 2.84 -7.93 7.51
CA ALA A 17 3.84 -8.84 6.98
C ALA A 17 5.24 -8.40 7.39
N ASP A 18 6.12 -9.38 7.65
CA ASP A 18 7.55 -9.14 7.68
C ASP A 18 8.02 -8.86 6.24
N THR A 19 8.58 -7.68 6.01
CA THR A 19 9.08 -7.22 4.70
C THR A 19 8.02 -7.01 3.60
N PRO A 20 7.00 -6.16 3.83
CA PRO A 20 5.95 -5.93 2.85
C PRO A 20 6.49 -5.29 1.57
N ARG A 21 6.00 -5.74 0.41
CA ARG A 21 6.25 -5.11 -0.89
C ARG A 21 5.05 -4.27 -1.27
N VAL A 22 5.14 -2.96 -1.06
CA VAL A 22 4.00 -2.04 -1.10
C VAL A 22 3.96 -1.26 -2.41
N ALA A 23 2.82 -1.28 -3.09
CA ALA A 23 2.55 -0.36 -4.19
C ALA A 23 1.57 0.72 -3.76
N ILE A 24 1.77 1.94 -4.26
CA ILE A 24 0.85 3.06 -4.09
C ILE A 24 0.05 3.19 -5.39
N ALA A 25 -1.26 3.37 -5.27
CA ALA A 25 -2.22 3.33 -6.39
C ALA A 25 -3.09 4.58 -6.50
N THR A 26 -2.75 5.63 -5.77
CA THR A 26 -3.51 6.88 -5.64
C THR A 26 -2.56 8.03 -5.40
N ASP A 27 -3.02 9.24 -5.67
CA ASP A 27 -2.30 10.45 -5.27
C ASP A 27 -2.38 10.60 -3.75
N ILE A 28 -1.22 10.43 -3.09
CA ILE A 28 -1.10 10.60 -1.64
C ILE A 28 -0.52 11.99 -1.36
N GLU A 29 -1.10 12.70 -0.41
CA GLU A 29 -0.49 13.91 0.13
C GLU A 29 0.93 13.64 0.65
N GLN A 30 1.81 14.63 0.54
CA GLN A 30 3.23 14.45 0.86
C GLN A 30 3.45 14.01 2.33
N ALA A 31 2.65 14.51 3.27
CA ALA A 31 2.76 14.15 4.69
C ALA A 31 2.39 12.67 4.94
N ALA A 32 1.26 12.22 4.41
CA ALA A 32 0.82 10.82 4.53
C ALA A 32 1.76 9.85 3.79
N THR A 33 2.37 10.29 2.68
CA THR A 33 3.39 9.52 1.95
C THR A 33 4.62 9.25 2.81
N LEU A 34 5.11 10.27 3.54
CA LEU A 34 6.27 10.12 4.43
C LEU A 34 5.98 9.17 5.59
N GLU A 35 4.77 9.23 6.15
CA GLU A 35 4.34 8.34 7.23
C GLU A 35 4.23 6.89 6.77
N LEU A 36 3.66 6.66 5.59
CA LEU A 36 3.61 5.33 4.95
C LEU A 36 5.02 4.81 4.67
N LEU A 37 5.88 5.63 4.04
CA LEU A 37 7.27 5.24 3.75
C LEU A 37 8.04 4.86 5.01
N ALA A 38 7.89 5.65 6.09
CA ALA A 38 8.47 5.33 7.37
C ALA A 38 7.93 4.01 7.95
N GLY A 39 6.62 3.78 7.86
CA GLY A 39 6.01 2.51 8.28
C GLY A 39 6.51 1.30 7.50
N VAL A 40 6.67 1.44 6.17
CA VAL A 40 7.25 0.40 5.31
C VAL A 40 8.70 0.10 5.72
N MET A 41 9.51 1.13 5.96
CA MET A 41 10.89 0.94 6.43
C MET A 41 10.95 0.27 7.80
N LEU A 42 10.06 0.64 8.73
CA LEU A 42 9.96 0.01 10.04
C LEU A 42 9.54 -1.47 9.97
N ALA A 43 8.77 -1.86 8.95
CA ALA A 43 8.39 -3.25 8.69
C ALA A 43 9.47 -4.03 7.89
N GLY A 44 10.63 -3.41 7.60
CA GLY A 44 11.67 -3.99 6.76
C GLY A 44 11.24 -4.17 5.29
N GLY A 45 10.19 -3.47 4.87
CA GLY A 45 9.59 -3.59 3.55
C GLY A 45 10.23 -2.72 2.49
N SER A 46 9.59 -2.68 1.33
CA SER A 46 10.00 -1.83 0.20
C SER A 46 8.81 -1.32 -0.58
N VAL A 47 8.99 -0.15 -1.20
CA VAL A 47 7.97 0.49 -2.04
C VAL A 47 8.27 0.27 -3.52
N VAL A 48 7.22 -0.04 -4.27
CA VAL A 48 7.23 -0.10 -5.73
C VAL A 48 6.80 1.26 -6.26
N ALA A 49 7.65 1.87 -7.10
CA ALA A 49 7.33 3.12 -7.75
C ALA A 49 6.12 2.95 -8.68
N GLU A 50 5.09 3.78 -8.49
CA GLU A 50 3.97 3.80 -9.42
C GLU A 50 4.42 4.37 -10.78
N ARG A 51 3.98 3.73 -11.86
CA ARG A 51 4.04 4.31 -13.21
C ARG A 51 2.65 4.28 -13.81
N PRO A 52 2.22 5.36 -14.50
CA PRO A 52 0.92 5.42 -15.16
C PRO A 52 0.72 4.23 -16.08
N ALA A 53 -0.33 3.45 -15.83
CA ALA A 53 -0.72 2.30 -16.65
C ALA A 53 -2.22 2.02 -16.47
N PRO A 54 -2.90 1.46 -17.50
CA PRO A 54 -4.25 0.92 -17.35
C PRO A 54 -4.29 -0.14 -16.24
N THR A 55 -5.42 -0.26 -15.54
CA THR A 55 -5.58 -1.11 -14.34
C THR A 55 -5.11 -2.55 -14.54
N THR A 56 -5.45 -3.19 -15.66
CA THR A 56 -5.02 -4.58 -15.95
C THR A 56 -3.50 -4.70 -16.10
N ALA A 57 -2.87 -3.76 -16.80
CA ALA A 57 -1.42 -3.74 -16.98
C ALA A 57 -0.68 -3.44 -15.66
N ARG A 58 -1.32 -2.66 -14.77
CA ARG A 58 -0.83 -2.37 -13.43
C ARG A 58 -0.74 -3.63 -12.58
N TRP A 59 -1.81 -4.44 -12.54
CA TRP A 59 -1.84 -5.68 -11.78
C TRP A 59 -0.86 -6.74 -12.28
N GLN A 60 -0.71 -6.89 -13.59
CA GLN A 60 0.29 -7.79 -14.17
C GLN A 60 1.72 -7.40 -13.76
N ARG A 61 2.03 -6.10 -13.81
CA ARG A 61 3.34 -5.59 -13.36
C ARG A 61 3.55 -5.85 -11.88
N TRP A 62 2.59 -5.49 -11.03
CA TRP A 62 2.70 -5.68 -9.59
C TRP A 62 2.79 -7.15 -9.17
N ALA A 63 2.13 -8.05 -9.89
CA ALA A 63 2.33 -9.49 -9.74
C ALA A 63 3.78 -9.90 -10.05
N ALA A 64 4.34 -9.39 -11.16
CA ALA A 64 5.74 -9.64 -11.52
C ALA A 64 6.74 -9.06 -10.49
N GLU A 65 6.40 -7.92 -9.88
CA GLU A 65 7.18 -7.28 -8.81
C GLU A 65 6.92 -7.87 -7.42
N ARG A 66 6.06 -8.90 -7.32
CA ARG A 66 5.66 -9.57 -6.07
C ARG A 66 5.12 -8.62 -5.01
N VAL A 67 4.29 -7.66 -5.43
CA VAL A 67 3.57 -6.78 -4.51
C VAL A 67 2.66 -7.62 -3.61
N THR A 68 2.78 -7.40 -2.30
CA THR A 68 1.96 -8.08 -1.27
C THR A 68 0.86 -7.16 -0.76
N THR A 69 1.06 -5.84 -0.85
CA THR A 69 0.14 -4.85 -0.31
C THR A 69 0.00 -3.68 -1.29
N VAL A 70 -1.23 -3.23 -1.50
CA VAL A 70 -1.53 -2.03 -2.27
C VAL A 70 -2.18 -1.02 -1.36
N VAL A 71 -1.69 0.22 -1.39
CA VAL A 71 -2.29 1.36 -0.70
C VAL A 71 -2.96 2.26 -1.74
N GLY A 72 -4.26 2.45 -1.63
CA GLY A 72 -5.01 3.33 -2.51
C GLY A 72 -6.51 3.11 -2.48
N ASP A 73 -7.19 3.75 -3.42
CA ASP A 73 -8.66 3.80 -3.49
C ASP A 73 -9.28 2.38 -3.58
N PRO A 74 -10.42 2.11 -2.91
CA PRO A 74 -11.18 0.87 -3.03
C PRO A 74 -11.48 0.44 -4.48
N ASP A 75 -11.55 1.35 -5.44
CA ASP A 75 -11.74 0.98 -6.84
C ASP A 75 -10.55 0.20 -7.43
N VAL A 76 -9.35 0.36 -6.87
CA VAL A 76 -8.18 -0.48 -7.19
C VAL A 76 -8.40 -1.91 -6.71
N ALA A 77 -9.09 -2.11 -5.60
CA ALA A 77 -9.38 -3.43 -5.03
C ALA A 77 -10.24 -4.32 -5.93
N ARG A 78 -11.07 -3.73 -6.81
CA ARG A 78 -11.94 -4.49 -7.74
C ARG A 78 -11.16 -5.37 -8.73
N GLY A 79 -9.87 -5.11 -8.94
CA GLY A 79 -8.99 -5.94 -9.77
C GLY A 79 -7.91 -6.71 -9.01
N ALA A 80 -7.90 -6.65 -7.67
CA ALA A 80 -6.82 -7.19 -6.84
C ALA A 80 -6.89 -8.73 -6.72
N PRO A 81 -5.79 -9.45 -7.01
CA PRO A 81 -5.69 -10.88 -6.74
C PRO A 81 -5.92 -11.19 -5.25
N ASP A 82 -6.42 -12.40 -4.93
CA ASP A 82 -6.67 -12.87 -3.55
C ASP A 82 -5.44 -12.85 -2.64
N ALA A 83 -4.26 -12.94 -3.22
CA ALA A 83 -3.00 -12.94 -2.48
C ALA A 83 -2.52 -11.53 -2.09
N VAL A 84 -3.21 -10.47 -2.49
CA VAL A 84 -2.80 -9.07 -2.25
C VAL A 84 -3.74 -8.40 -1.24
N THR A 85 -3.15 -7.82 -0.20
CA THR A 85 -3.88 -6.97 0.75
C THR A 85 -4.07 -5.57 0.17
N VAL A 86 -5.28 -5.02 0.24
CA VAL A 86 -5.54 -3.63 -0.16
C VAL A 86 -5.89 -2.82 1.09
N LEU A 87 -5.19 -1.72 1.28
CA LEU A 87 -5.38 -0.76 2.37
C LEU A 87 -5.78 0.59 1.79
N ASP A 88 -6.74 1.26 2.41
CA ASP A 88 -7.07 2.65 2.11
C ASP A 88 -6.03 3.59 2.75
N LEU A 89 -6.03 4.86 2.38
CA LEU A 89 -5.11 5.89 2.89
C LEU A 89 -5.37 6.26 4.35
N ASP A 90 -6.61 6.17 4.80
CA ASP A 90 -6.94 6.25 6.24
C ASP A 90 -6.51 4.96 7.00
N GLY A 91 -6.04 3.97 6.24
CA GLY A 91 -5.66 2.60 6.61
C GLY A 91 -6.79 1.78 7.20
N SER A 92 -8.02 2.06 6.78
CA SER A 92 -9.08 1.08 6.77
C SER A 92 -8.81 0.03 5.69
N THR A 93 -9.18 -1.21 5.96
CA THR A 93 -9.26 -2.25 4.93
C THR A 93 -10.59 -2.10 4.21
N SER A 94 -10.59 -1.79 2.91
CA SER A 94 -11.83 -1.76 2.14
C SER A 94 -12.41 -3.17 2.04
N PRO A 95 -13.67 -3.41 2.45
CA PRO A 95 -14.31 -4.71 2.27
C PRO A 95 -14.50 -4.97 0.77
N ARG A 96 -14.16 -6.19 0.32
CA ARG A 96 -14.53 -6.66 -1.02
C ARG A 96 -16.07 -6.68 -1.12
N GLN A 97 -16.65 -5.78 -1.91
CA GLN A 97 -18.01 -5.97 -2.38
C GLN A 97 -17.94 -6.88 -3.62
N VAL A 98 -18.37 -8.13 -3.42
CA VAL A 98 -18.66 -9.13 -4.45
C VAL A 98 -19.92 -8.77 -5.24
#